data_AF-A0A1H0G9U1-F1
#
_entry.id   AF-A0A1H0G9U1-F1
#
_cell.length_a   1.000
_cell.length_b   1.000
_cell.length_c   1.000
_cell.angle_alpha   90.00
_cell.angle_beta   90.00
_cell.angle_gamma   90.00
#
_symmetry.space_group_name_H-M   'P 1'
#
loop_
_entity.id
_entity.type
_entity.pdbx_description
1 polymer ?
#
loop_
_entity_poly.entity_id
_entity_poly.type
_entity_poly.pdbx_seq_one_letter_code
_entity_poly.pdbx_strand_id
1 'polypeptide(L)'
;MHIFKSYPRVLPWAVALAVGTLSACGGGRDPVLGTGSNVGMAPAVTSASPLPGASLVPLNTKKIIVGFSKAMDGSTLTASAFTLACPTGTPVSGVVGYDAASRLATLSLPSTSTLPPSVLCTATVSTAAKDSLGFALTSNYVWIFTTGVTSDLTAPTVTGTIHANGATGVPTNTRVGATFSEAIDPSSINAATFGFKQGATVVAGTVSSSGSNVVFTPAAALTPNTTYTATLSTGAMDLAGNALASPYVWSWTTGATADTSAPTVSLMYPADNATQVATSSAPSATFSEAMDASSINAANFTVAGVSGQVSFNAQSQVATFTPSSPLANNTTYTATLKGGTGGVQDIAGNPLAVDKVWRFTTTAVTVLQPSINLGSAAPFGTFGGTAGMTNTGITTQINGDIGTIATGTSSIQGFHDKNGDIYTETLANIGAVNGTIFTCTNSVTGPTAAGPNAAACAVATQARLDAQTAYLALVAMPPGANPGANLANLTLAPGVYTAPSGSFMVEGGDLTLDAQGNANAVWVFQMATTLTVGGPGAAFPQRIVLAGGAQAKNIYWQVGSFATINAAGGGSMSGTIITQTGAAFSTVGNTVPVTLNGRILSLGASVTLVDTFINVPAP
;
A
#
# COMPACT_ATOMS: atom_id res chain seq x y z
N MET A 1 -69.86 -0.81 35.28
CA MET A 1 -71.08 -0.91 34.48
C MET A 1 -70.69 -1.28 33.06
N HIS A 2 -70.99 -2.54 32.68
CA HIS A 2 -71.22 -3.08 31.33
C HIS A 2 -70.24 -2.83 30.15
N ILE A 3 -69.92 -3.77 29.23
CA ILE A 3 -70.01 -5.24 29.11
C ILE A 3 -69.49 -5.59 27.68
N PHE A 4 -68.66 -6.65 27.55
CA PHE A 4 -68.46 -7.58 26.39
C PHE A 4 -68.00 -7.06 25.00
N LYS A 5 -67.34 -7.82 24.10
CA LYS A 5 -67.16 -9.28 23.84
C LYS A 5 -65.96 -9.43 22.86
N SER A 6 -64.89 -10.16 23.19
CA SER A 6 -64.57 -11.57 22.80
C SER A 6 -63.88 -11.80 21.43
N TYR A 7 -62.55 -12.02 21.43
CA TYR A 7 -61.75 -13.24 21.06
C TYR A 7 -62.23 -14.22 19.97
N PRO A 8 -61.40 -15.18 19.46
CA PRO A 8 -59.93 -15.46 19.62
C PRO A 8 -59.24 -15.86 18.27
N ARG A 9 -57.94 -16.21 18.14
CA ARG A 9 -57.20 -17.47 18.48
C ARG A 9 -55.86 -17.36 17.68
N VAL A 10 -54.64 -17.70 18.09
CA VAL A 10 -54.10 -18.83 18.87
C VAL A 10 -52.73 -18.39 19.48
N LEU A 11 -52.55 -18.60 20.78
CA LEU A 11 -51.32 -18.58 21.60
C LEU A 11 -50.78 -20.05 21.66
N PRO A 12 -49.74 -20.47 22.42
CA PRO A 12 -48.40 -19.92 22.73
C PRO A 12 -47.32 -21.02 23.04
N TRP A 13 -46.06 -20.67 23.37
CA TRP A 13 -45.38 -20.80 24.71
C TRP A 13 -44.06 -21.57 24.50
N ALA A 14 -42.99 -21.48 25.29
CA ALA A 14 -42.53 -20.60 26.38
C ALA A 14 -41.09 -21.05 26.68
N VAL A 15 -40.20 -20.17 27.13
CA VAL A 15 -38.95 -20.59 27.79
C VAL A 15 -38.77 -19.72 29.03
N ALA A 16 -38.68 -20.36 30.19
CA ALA A 16 -38.35 -19.75 31.46
C ALA A 16 -37.21 -20.53 32.13
N LEU A 17 -36.33 -19.73 32.71
CA LEU A 17 -35.15 -19.97 33.55
C LEU A 17 -35.37 -20.98 34.71
N ALA A 18 -34.31 -21.72 35.09
CA ALA A 18 -33.69 -21.66 36.44
C ALA A 18 -32.53 -22.67 36.64
N VAL A 19 -31.67 -22.33 37.61
CA VAL A 19 -30.31 -22.77 37.94
C VAL A 19 -30.24 -24.06 38.77
N GLY A 20 -29.11 -24.79 38.73
CA GLY A 20 -28.74 -25.78 39.76
C GLY A 20 -27.43 -26.55 39.50
N THR A 21 -26.41 -26.32 40.34
CA THR A 21 -25.08 -26.98 40.40
C THR A 21 -25.14 -28.39 41.01
N LEU A 22 -24.26 -29.34 40.61
CA LEU A 22 -23.34 -30.14 41.46
C LEU A 22 -22.63 -31.30 40.72
N SER A 23 -21.56 -31.77 41.35
CA SER A 23 -20.43 -32.60 40.89
C SER A 23 -20.64 -34.13 40.96
N ALA A 24 -19.72 -34.85 40.28
CA ALA A 24 -19.11 -36.15 40.60
C ALA A 24 -19.53 -37.45 39.87
N CYS A 25 -18.52 -38.02 39.17
CA CYS A 25 -18.11 -39.42 38.96
C CYS A 25 -19.14 -40.54 38.66
N GLY A 26 -18.84 -41.32 37.61
CA GLY A 26 -19.25 -42.73 37.52
C GLY A 26 -19.35 -43.27 36.10
N GLY A 27 -18.36 -44.08 35.68
CA GLY A 27 -18.35 -44.73 34.38
C GLY A 27 -19.42 -45.80 34.21
N GLY A 28 -19.93 -45.91 32.98
CA GLY A 28 -20.77 -47.00 32.51
C GLY A 28 -20.62 -47.09 30.99
N ARG A 29 -19.99 -48.16 30.52
CA ARG A 29 -19.83 -48.49 29.10
C ARG A 29 -21.18 -48.93 28.54
N ASP A 30 -21.56 -48.40 27.38
CA ASP A 30 -22.50 -49.05 26.47
C ASP A 30 -21.88 -49.03 25.04
N PRO A 31 -21.70 -50.19 24.37
CA PRO A 31 -21.01 -50.30 23.10
C PRO A 31 -22.00 -50.28 21.95
N VAL A 32 -22.04 -49.22 21.12
CA VAL A 32 -22.56 -49.25 19.72
C VAL A 32 -22.37 -47.90 18.97
N LEU A 33 -21.49 -47.00 19.40
CA LEU A 33 -21.04 -45.89 18.54
C LEU A 33 -19.52 -45.70 18.72
N GLY A 34 -18.78 -45.94 17.63
CA GLY A 34 -17.32 -45.95 17.60
C GLY A 34 -16.68 -44.63 18.04
N THR A 35 -15.61 -44.76 18.81
CA THR A 35 -14.70 -43.69 19.22
C THR A 35 -13.81 -43.23 18.05
N GLY A 36 -13.77 -41.93 17.75
CA GLY A 36 -12.68 -41.34 16.96
C GLY A 36 -13.08 -40.23 15.97
N SER A 37 -12.59 -39.03 16.25
CA SER A 37 -12.64 -37.77 15.50
C SER A 37 -12.57 -37.85 13.95
N ASN A 38 -13.31 -36.96 13.27
CA ASN A 38 -13.22 -36.61 11.82
C ASN A 38 -13.97 -37.50 10.78
N VAL A 39 -15.10 -38.10 11.13
CA VAL A 39 -15.94 -38.85 10.16
C VAL A 39 -16.78 -37.87 9.32
N GLY A 40 -16.23 -37.35 8.21
CA GLY A 40 -17.00 -36.67 7.16
C GLY A 40 -16.44 -35.37 6.55
N MET A 41 -15.32 -34.82 7.06
CA MET A 41 -14.71 -33.63 6.44
C MET A 41 -13.74 -34.01 5.31
N ALA A 42 -13.74 -33.25 4.21
CA ALA A 42 -12.76 -33.41 3.14
C ALA A 42 -11.31 -33.24 3.67
N PRO A 43 -10.33 -33.99 3.13
CA PRO A 43 -8.93 -33.70 3.39
C PRO A 43 -8.56 -32.29 2.88
N ALA A 44 -7.66 -31.65 3.61
CA ALA A 44 -7.03 -30.38 3.25
C ALA A 44 -5.50 -30.52 3.24
N VAL A 45 -4.84 -29.79 2.34
CA VAL A 45 -3.39 -29.61 2.32
C VAL A 45 -2.99 -28.67 3.46
N THR A 46 -2.05 -29.09 4.29
CA THR A 46 -1.58 -28.36 5.48
C THR A 46 -0.19 -27.77 5.32
N SER A 47 0.59 -28.25 4.35
CA SER A 47 1.93 -27.76 4.05
C SER A 47 2.31 -28.06 2.61
N ALA A 48 3.22 -27.26 2.04
CA ALA A 48 3.82 -27.49 0.73
C ALA A 48 5.30 -27.07 0.73
N SER A 49 6.13 -27.85 0.03
CA SER A 49 7.55 -27.58 -0.16
C SER A 49 7.94 -27.84 -1.63
N PRO A 50 8.61 -26.93 -2.35
CA PRO A 50 8.96 -25.57 -1.93
C PRO A 50 7.74 -24.77 -1.47
N LEU A 51 7.96 -23.83 -0.55
CA LEU A 51 6.88 -23.00 0.00
C LEU A 51 6.14 -22.27 -1.14
N PRO A 52 4.81 -22.06 -1.03
CA PRO A 52 4.09 -21.21 -1.95
C PRO A 52 4.79 -19.85 -2.13
N GLY A 53 4.97 -19.42 -3.37
CA GLY A 53 5.65 -18.18 -3.73
C GLY A 53 7.16 -18.15 -3.47
N ALA A 54 7.80 -19.26 -3.10
CA ALA A 54 9.24 -19.29 -2.89
C ALA A 54 10.02 -18.84 -4.14
N SER A 55 11.04 -18.01 -3.95
CA SER A 55 11.96 -17.56 -4.98
C SER A 55 13.33 -18.21 -4.82
N LEU A 56 14.11 -18.26 -5.90
CA LEU A 56 15.47 -18.81 -5.90
C LEU A 56 15.54 -20.30 -5.48
N VAL A 57 14.51 -21.07 -5.79
CA VAL A 57 14.51 -22.52 -5.54
C VAL A 57 15.65 -23.17 -6.34
N PRO A 58 16.56 -23.94 -5.71
CA PRO A 58 17.73 -24.51 -6.38
C PRO A 58 17.38 -25.39 -7.59
N LEU A 59 18.20 -25.32 -8.64
CA LEU A 59 17.96 -26.09 -9.88
C LEU A 59 18.01 -27.60 -9.67
N ASN A 60 18.73 -28.06 -8.65
CA ASN A 60 18.84 -29.46 -8.26
C ASN A 60 17.83 -29.88 -7.18
N THR A 61 16.78 -29.10 -6.91
CA THR A 61 15.65 -29.54 -6.07
C THR A 61 15.07 -30.85 -6.59
N LYS A 62 15.03 -31.89 -5.76
CA LYS A 62 14.60 -33.24 -6.20
C LYS A 62 13.23 -33.67 -5.73
N LYS A 63 12.65 -32.96 -4.76
CA LYS A 63 11.39 -33.35 -4.13
C LYS A 63 10.45 -32.16 -4.05
N ILE A 64 9.23 -32.37 -4.53
CA ILE A 64 8.10 -31.47 -4.26
C ILE A 64 7.18 -32.21 -3.29
N ILE A 65 6.88 -31.61 -2.15
CA ILE A 65 6.25 -32.28 -1.01
C ILE A 65 4.99 -31.53 -0.59
N VAL A 66 3.93 -32.27 -0.24
CA VAL A 66 2.70 -31.73 0.35
C VAL A 66 2.31 -32.53 1.57
N GLY A 67 1.88 -31.85 2.63
CA GLY A 67 1.32 -32.48 3.83
C GLY A 67 -0.19 -32.38 3.86
N PHE A 68 -0.84 -33.39 4.47
CA PHE A 68 -2.29 -33.45 4.59
C PHE A 68 -2.76 -33.44 6.04
N SER A 69 -3.92 -32.81 6.25
CA SER A 69 -4.64 -32.75 7.54
C SER A 69 -5.04 -34.12 8.11
N LYS A 70 -5.11 -35.15 7.26
CA LYS A 70 -5.46 -36.53 7.62
C LYS A 70 -4.72 -37.52 6.73
N ALA A 71 -4.79 -38.79 7.10
CA ALA A 71 -4.25 -39.87 6.27
C ALA A 71 -4.98 -39.93 4.92
N MET A 72 -4.21 -40.05 3.84
CA MET A 72 -4.70 -40.15 2.47
C MET A 72 -4.68 -41.60 1.99
N ASP A 73 -5.46 -41.92 0.95
CA ASP A 73 -5.29 -43.15 0.19
C ASP A 73 -4.13 -42.97 -0.80
N GLY A 74 -2.98 -43.56 -0.47
CA GLY A 74 -1.77 -43.50 -1.27
C GLY A 74 -1.95 -44.00 -2.71
N SER A 75 -2.94 -44.86 -3.00
CA SER A 75 -3.21 -45.32 -4.36
C SER A 75 -3.79 -44.24 -5.26
N THR A 76 -4.41 -43.20 -4.68
CA THR A 76 -4.99 -42.06 -5.41
C THR A 76 -3.97 -40.95 -5.67
N LEU A 77 -2.87 -40.93 -4.92
CA LEU A 77 -1.76 -40.00 -5.07
C LEU A 77 -0.78 -40.48 -6.14
N THR A 78 -1.22 -40.37 -7.40
CA THR A 78 -0.43 -40.73 -8.58
C THR A 78 0.13 -39.50 -9.29
N ALA A 79 0.96 -39.70 -10.32
CA ALA A 79 1.51 -38.60 -11.14
C ALA A 79 0.47 -37.79 -11.93
N SER A 80 -0.81 -38.23 -11.99
CA SER A 80 -1.91 -37.42 -12.51
C SER A 80 -2.62 -36.60 -11.42
N ALA A 81 -2.52 -37.03 -10.16
CA ALA A 81 -3.10 -36.33 -9.02
C ALA A 81 -2.14 -35.29 -8.43
N PHE A 82 -0.83 -35.52 -8.48
CA PHE A 82 0.20 -34.59 -8.02
C PHE A 82 1.20 -34.33 -9.15
N THR A 83 1.09 -33.15 -9.76
CA THR A 83 1.85 -32.75 -10.96
C THR A 83 2.74 -31.53 -10.70
N LEU A 84 3.81 -31.42 -11.48
CA LEU A 84 4.67 -30.24 -11.57
C LEU A 84 4.78 -29.79 -13.03
N ALA A 85 4.73 -28.48 -13.28
CA ALA A 85 5.01 -27.88 -14.57
C ALA A 85 6.01 -26.72 -14.47
N CYS A 86 7.10 -26.76 -15.24
CA CYS A 86 8.17 -25.77 -15.27
C CYS A 86 8.68 -25.56 -16.71
N PRO A 87 8.42 -24.41 -17.38
CA PRO A 87 7.51 -23.34 -16.98
C PRO A 87 6.05 -23.81 -16.86
N THR A 88 5.19 -22.93 -16.35
CA THR A 88 3.75 -23.19 -16.28
C THR A 88 3.22 -23.67 -17.64
N GLY A 89 2.59 -24.84 -17.66
CA GLY A 89 2.12 -25.51 -18.87
C GLY A 89 3.07 -26.57 -19.46
N THR A 90 4.34 -26.62 -19.05
CA THR A 90 5.33 -27.62 -19.48
C THR A 90 5.54 -28.67 -18.38
N PRO A 91 4.98 -29.89 -18.50
CA PRO A 91 5.06 -30.89 -17.44
C PRO A 91 6.49 -31.34 -17.15
N VAL A 92 6.79 -31.55 -15.86
CA VAL A 92 8.01 -32.19 -15.38
C VAL A 92 7.63 -33.57 -14.83
N SER A 93 8.18 -34.62 -15.42
CA SER A 93 7.92 -36.00 -15.00
C SER A 93 8.58 -36.31 -13.64
N GLY A 94 7.86 -37.02 -12.79
CA GLY A 94 8.34 -37.53 -11.50
C GLY A 94 7.49 -38.67 -10.99
N VAL A 95 7.93 -39.31 -9.90
CA VAL A 95 7.22 -40.40 -9.23
C VAL A 95 6.61 -39.88 -7.95
N VAL A 96 5.31 -40.12 -7.75
CA VAL A 96 4.62 -39.74 -6.52
C VAL A 96 4.65 -40.90 -5.53
N GLY A 97 5.10 -40.62 -4.31
CA GLY A 97 4.99 -41.52 -3.16
C GLY A 97 4.21 -40.86 -2.02
N TYR A 98 3.64 -41.67 -1.13
CA TYR A 98 2.94 -41.20 0.06
C TYR A 98 3.41 -41.96 1.30
N ASP A 99 3.79 -41.22 2.34
CA ASP A 99 4.08 -41.76 3.67
C ASP A 99 2.91 -41.47 4.61
N ALA A 100 2.19 -42.52 5.00
CA ALA A 100 1.03 -42.42 5.87
C ALA A 100 1.37 -42.00 7.31
N ALA A 101 2.58 -42.26 7.79
CA ALA A 101 2.99 -41.92 9.15
C ALA A 101 3.22 -40.41 9.29
N SER A 102 3.94 -39.82 8.34
CA SER A 102 4.17 -38.36 8.27
C SER A 102 3.06 -37.60 7.56
N ARG A 103 2.15 -38.30 6.88
CA ARG A 103 1.09 -37.74 6.02
C ARG A 103 1.62 -36.84 4.91
N LEU A 104 2.82 -37.15 4.42
CA LEU A 104 3.48 -36.41 3.34
C LEU A 104 3.35 -37.17 2.02
N ALA A 105 2.90 -36.50 0.96
CA ALA A 105 3.09 -36.96 -0.41
C ALA A 105 4.28 -36.24 -1.04
N THR A 106 5.10 -36.99 -1.76
CA THR A 106 6.33 -36.52 -2.38
C THR A 106 6.34 -36.86 -3.85
N LEU A 107 6.36 -35.85 -4.71
CA LEU A 107 6.74 -35.97 -6.11
C LEU A 107 8.26 -35.94 -6.19
N SER A 108 8.87 -37.10 -6.41
CA SER A 108 10.32 -37.28 -6.56
C SER A 108 10.71 -37.15 -8.04
N LEU A 109 11.59 -36.20 -8.33
CA LEU A 109 12.15 -35.98 -9.66
C LEU A 109 13.32 -36.93 -9.92
N PRO A 110 13.60 -37.32 -11.17
CA PRO A 110 14.77 -38.13 -11.51
C PRO A 110 16.08 -37.55 -10.96
N SER A 111 17.01 -38.42 -10.53
CA SER A 111 18.31 -37.99 -10.02
C SER A 111 19.11 -37.16 -11.03
N THR A 112 18.90 -37.39 -12.33
CA THR A 112 19.53 -36.67 -13.43
C THR A 112 18.79 -35.39 -13.88
N SER A 113 17.56 -35.15 -13.42
CA SER A 113 16.80 -33.96 -13.87
C SER A 113 17.22 -32.71 -13.12
N THR A 114 17.38 -31.60 -13.82
CA THR A 114 17.48 -30.26 -13.22
C THR A 114 16.26 -29.45 -13.60
N LEU A 115 15.75 -28.65 -12.67
CA LEU A 115 14.73 -27.67 -12.96
C LEU A 115 15.31 -26.56 -13.85
N PRO A 116 14.51 -25.98 -14.77
CA PRO A 116 14.99 -24.90 -15.64
C PRO A 116 15.25 -23.61 -14.83
N PRO A 117 16.25 -22.79 -15.19
CA PRO A 117 16.63 -21.61 -14.42
C PRO A 117 15.72 -20.39 -14.64
N SER A 118 15.46 -19.62 -13.58
CA SER A 118 14.64 -18.39 -13.58
C SER A 118 13.22 -18.59 -14.13
N VAL A 119 12.61 -19.72 -13.81
CA VAL A 119 11.30 -20.12 -14.35
C VAL A 119 10.26 -20.19 -13.23
N LEU A 120 9.05 -19.71 -13.53
CA LEU A 120 7.87 -19.92 -12.69
C LEU A 120 7.32 -21.34 -12.89
N CYS A 121 7.48 -22.16 -11.86
CA CYS A 121 6.92 -23.49 -11.76
C CYS A 121 5.54 -23.46 -11.10
N THR A 122 4.63 -24.32 -11.57
CA THR A 122 3.33 -24.55 -10.96
C THR A 122 3.22 -26.00 -10.51
N ALA A 123 2.97 -26.22 -9.23
CA ALA A 123 2.67 -27.53 -8.68
C ALA A 123 1.17 -27.63 -8.35
N THR A 124 0.59 -28.81 -8.52
CA THR A 124 -0.85 -29.03 -8.35
C THR A 124 -1.11 -30.37 -7.71
N VAL A 125 -1.91 -30.36 -6.64
CA VAL A 125 -2.60 -31.55 -6.12
C VAL A 125 -4.06 -31.42 -6.50
N SER A 126 -4.55 -32.31 -7.35
CA SER A 126 -5.92 -32.25 -7.85
C SER A 126 -6.91 -32.91 -6.89
N THR A 127 -8.20 -32.68 -7.13
CA THR A 127 -9.30 -33.39 -6.44
C THR A 127 -9.35 -34.89 -6.73
N ALA A 128 -8.42 -35.43 -7.53
CA ALA A 128 -8.24 -36.88 -7.67
C ALA A 128 -7.63 -37.51 -6.40
N ALA A 129 -6.88 -36.73 -5.61
CA ALA A 129 -6.35 -37.19 -4.32
C ALA A 129 -7.47 -37.34 -3.29
N LYS A 130 -7.60 -38.53 -2.70
CA LYS A 130 -8.66 -38.88 -1.75
C LYS A 130 -8.11 -39.45 -0.46
N ASP A 131 -8.89 -39.35 0.61
CA ASP A 131 -8.62 -40.10 1.83
C ASP A 131 -9.04 -41.58 1.71
N SER A 132 -8.71 -42.38 2.73
CA SER A 132 -9.04 -43.81 2.78
C SER A 132 -10.54 -44.10 2.84
N LEU A 133 -11.38 -43.08 3.03
CA LEU A 133 -12.83 -43.16 3.02
C LEU A 133 -13.42 -42.66 1.68
N GLY A 134 -12.57 -42.23 0.74
CA GLY A 134 -12.95 -41.78 -0.60
C GLY A 134 -13.30 -40.29 -0.72
N PHE A 135 -13.13 -39.49 0.35
CA PHE A 135 -13.35 -38.04 0.28
C PHE A 135 -12.20 -37.36 -0.45
N ALA A 136 -12.51 -36.62 -1.51
CA ALA A 136 -11.56 -35.83 -2.28
C ALA A 136 -11.23 -34.50 -1.60
N LEU A 137 -10.12 -33.87 -2.01
CA LEU A 137 -9.90 -32.43 -1.74
C LEU A 137 -11.11 -31.61 -2.25
N THR A 138 -11.50 -30.58 -1.50
CA THR A 138 -12.62 -29.71 -1.87
C THR A 138 -12.38 -28.95 -3.19
N SER A 139 -11.13 -28.63 -3.48
CA SER A 139 -10.68 -28.00 -4.73
C SER A 139 -9.24 -28.43 -5.02
N ASN A 140 -8.80 -28.22 -6.26
CA ASN A 140 -7.38 -28.37 -6.59
C ASN A 140 -6.55 -27.43 -5.70
N TYR A 141 -5.50 -27.96 -5.09
CA TYR A 141 -4.50 -27.17 -4.40
C TYR A 141 -3.38 -26.83 -5.39
N VAL A 142 -3.30 -25.57 -5.78
CA VAL A 142 -2.35 -25.07 -6.78
C VAL A 142 -1.45 -24.04 -6.12
N TRP A 143 -0.13 -24.19 -6.28
CA TRP A 143 0.82 -23.20 -5.83
C TRP A 143 1.96 -23.04 -6.83
N ILE A 144 2.64 -21.91 -6.74
CA ILE A 144 3.74 -21.52 -7.61
C ILE A 144 5.03 -21.34 -6.82
N PHE A 145 6.17 -21.52 -7.47
CA PHE A 145 7.50 -21.13 -6.98
C PHE A 145 8.41 -20.80 -8.17
N THR A 146 9.45 -20.00 -7.93
CA THR A 146 10.39 -19.56 -8.98
C THR A 146 11.76 -20.17 -8.73
N THR A 147 12.30 -20.85 -9.75
CA THR A 147 13.64 -21.44 -9.70
C THR A 147 14.73 -20.35 -9.75
N GLY A 148 15.86 -20.62 -9.11
CA GLY A 148 17.05 -19.76 -9.15
C GLY A 148 17.83 -19.90 -10.46
N VAL A 149 19.11 -19.56 -10.41
CA VAL A 149 20.04 -19.64 -11.56
C VAL A 149 21.14 -20.69 -11.39
N THR A 150 21.28 -21.26 -10.19
CA THR A 150 22.35 -22.21 -9.85
C THR A 150 21.81 -23.41 -9.08
N SER A 151 22.50 -24.55 -9.21
CA SER A 151 22.34 -25.68 -8.29
C SER A 151 22.92 -25.34 -6.92
N ASP A 152 22.36 -25.92 -5.87
CA ASP A 152 22.82 -25.74 -4.50
C ASP A 152 23.66 -26.94 -4.03
N LEU A 153 24.87 -26.65 -3.59
CA LEU A 153 25.84 -27.62 -3.07
C LEU A 153 26.21 -27.30 -1.61
N THR A 154 25.53 -26.34 -1.01
CA THR A 154 25.82 -25.87 0.35
C THR A 154 25.04 -26.72 1.33
N ALA A 155 25.70 -27.20 2.38
CA ALA A 155 24.99 -27.90 3.45
C ALA A 155 24.17 -26.89 4.29
N PRO A 156 22.97 -27.25 4.75
CA PRO A 156 22.21 -26.39 5.64
C PRO A 156 22.93 -26.25 6.99
N THR A 157 22.83 -25.09 7.62
CA THR A 157 23.37 -24.80 8.96
C THR A 157 22.26 -24.36 9.90
N VAL A 158 22.39 -24.62 11.20
CA VAL A 158 21.42 -24.12 12.20
C VAL A 158 21.76 -22.68 12.56
N THR A 159 20.83 -21.76 12.30
CA THR A 159 20.98 -20.32 12.52
C THR A 159 20.28 -19.86 13.81
N GLY A 160 19.40 -20.67 14.39
CA GLY A 160 18.72 -20.38 15.65
C GLY A 160 17.99 -21.59 16.24
N THR A 161 17.60 -21.48 17.52
CA THR A 161 16.86 -22.51 18.27
C THR A 161 15.70 -21.91 19.05
N ILE A 162 14.64 -22.70 19.26
CA ILE A 162 13.63 -22.40 20.27
C ILE A 162 14.25 -22.76 21.62
N HIS A 163 14.47 -21.70 22.40
CA HIS A 163 15.38 -21.57 23.55
C HIS A 163 16.85 -21.59 23.16
N ALA A 164 17.60 -20.62 23.66
CA ALA A 164 19.05 -20.58 23.50
C ALA A 164 19.71 -21.75 24.23
N ASN A 165 20.87 -22.19 23.74
CA ASN A 165 21.66 -23.20 24.44
C ASN A 165 22.07 -22.68 25.84
N GLY A 166 21.79 -23.47 26.87
CA GLY A 166 21.98 -23.09 28.28
C GLY A 166 20.86 -22.25 28.88
N ALA A 167 19.74 -22.00 28.18
CA ALA A 167 18.60 -21.26 28.74
C ALA A 167 18.05 -21.94 30.00
N THR A 168 17.56 -21.14 30.94
CA THR A 168 16.94 -21.60 32.19
C THR A 168 15.57 -20.96 32.36
N GLY A 169 14.72 -21.52 33.22
CA GLY A 169 13.38 -20.98 33.46
C GLY A 169 12.40 -21.21 32.31
N VAL A 170 12.68 -22.14 31.40
CA VAL A 170 11.85 -22.41 30.23
C VAL A 170 10.49 -23.01 30.64
N PRO A 171 9.35 -22.52 30.14
CA PRO A 171 8.04 -23.05 30.51
C PRO A 171 7.88 -24.55 30.25
N THR A 172 7.19 -25.27 31.13
CA THR A 172 7.06 -26.74 31.04
C THR A 172 6.21 -27.21 29.86
N ASN A 173 5.36 -26.37 29.28
CA ASN A 173 4.55 -26.66 28.09
C ASN A 173 5.17 -26.17 26.78
N THR A 174 6.45 -25.79 26.79
CA THR A 174 7.12 -25.31 25.58
C THR A 174 7.24 -26.37 24.49
N ARG A 175 7.24 -25.91 23.25
CA ARG A 175 7.78 -26.60 22.08
C ARG A 175 9.30 -26.45 22.01
N VAL A 176 9.92 -27.25 21.15
CA VAL A 176 11.38 -27.29 20.93
C VAL A 176 11.65 -27.20 19.44
N GLY A 177 12.72 -26.54 18.99
CA GLY A 177 12.91 -26.37 17.55
C GLY A 177 14.20 -25.69 17.16
N ALA A 178 14.40 -25.61 15.86
CA ALA A 178 15.56 -24.99 15.22
C ALA A 178 15.18 -24.33 13.89
N THR A 179 15.93 -23.29 13.53
CA THR A 179 15.86 -22.62 12.23
C THR A 179 17.16 -22.87 11.47
N PHE A 180 17.05 -23.22 10.19
CA PHE A 180 18.17 -23.47 9.30
C PHE A 180 18.48 -22.27 8.40
N SER A 181 19.66 -22.26 7.77
CA SER A 181 20.10 -21.24 6.80
C SER A 181 19.30 -21.25 5.49
N GLU A 182 18.58 -22.33 5.23
CA GLU A 182 17.86 -22.59 3.99
C GLU A 182 16.69 -23.56 4.22
N ALA A 183 15.88 -23.78 3.18
CA ALA A 183 14.72 -24.66 3.28
C ALA A 183 15.12 -26.13 3.42
N ILE A 184 14.52 -26.81 4.38
CA ILE A 184 14.79 -28.21 4.70
C ILE A 184 13.78 -29.13 4.01
N ASP A 185 14.23 -30.29 3.54
CA ASP A 185 13.37 -31.37 3.05
C ASP A 185 12.54 -31.92 4.23
N PRO A 186 11.20 -31.72 4.24
CA PRO A 186 10.38 -32.20 5.34
C PRO A 186 10.42 -33.71 5.55
N SER A 187 10.70 -34.50 4.50
CA SER A 187 10.83 -35.96 4.62
C SER A 187 12.12 -36.40 5.33
N SER A 188 13.14 -35.53 5.37
CA SER A 188 14.38 -35.78 6.12
C SER A 188 14.26 -35.51 7.62
N ILE A 189 13.18 -34.84 8.05
CA ILE A 189 12.94 -34.48 9.45
C ILE A 189 11.94 -35.45 10.07
N ASN A 190 12.42 -36.32 10.95
CA ASN A 190 11.63 -37.35 11.61
C ASN A 190 12.26 -37.70 12.98
N ALA A 191 11.71 -38.69 13.67
CA ALA A 191 12.19 -39.09 15.00
C ALA A 191 13.63 -39.63 15.03
N ALA A 192 14.19 -40.04 13.89
CA ALA A 192 15.59 -40.47 13.79
C ALA A 192 16.56 -39.30 13.58
N THR A 193 16.08 -38.19 13.01
CA THR A 193 16.91 -37.00 12.72
C THR A 193 16.71 -35.86 13.73
N PHE A 194 15.59 -35.84 14.46
CA PHE A 194 15.36 -34.96 15.60
C PHE A 194 15.21 -35.77 16.89
N GLY A 195 16.26 -35.81 17.69
CA GLY A 195 16.25 -36.42 19.02
C GLY A 195 15.93 -35.39 20.10
N PHE A 196 15.06 -35.74 21.05
CA PHE A 196 14.79 -34.94 22.24
C PHE A 196 14.78 -35.82 23.50
N LYS A 197 15.64 -35.49 24.47
CA LYS A 197 15.91 -36.35 25.63
C LYS A 197 15.95 -35.61 26.95
N GLN A 198 15.54 -36.31 28.01
CA GLN A 198 15.79 -36.01 29.42
C GLN A 198 16.89 -36.96 29.91
N GLY A 199 18.14 -36.49 29.98
CA GLY A 199 19.27 -37.38 30.20
C GLY A 199 19.35 -38.49 29.14
N ALA A 200 19.18 -39.75 29.55
CA ALA A 200 19.14 -40.90 28.62
C ALA A 200 17.75 -41.20 28.05
N THR A 201 16.68 -40.67 28.67
CA THR A 201 15.29 -41.00 28.33
C THR A 201 14.81 -40.18 27.13
N VAL A 202 14.26 -40.82 26.11
CA VAL A 202 13.63 -40.12 24.98
C VAL A 202 12.30 -39.54 25.42
N VAL A 203 12.08 -38.27 25.09
CA VAL A 203 10.81 -37.58 25.31
C VAL A 203 9.90 -37.86 24.13
N ALA A 204 8.70 -38.39 24.40
CA ALA A 204 7.71 -38.63 23.37
C ALA A 204 7.14 -37.31 22.82
N GLY A 205 6.89 -37.26 21.51
CA GLY A 205 6.34 -36.09 20.85
C GLY A 205 6.35 -36.24 19.33
N THR A 206 5.96 -35.16 18.65
CA THR A 206 5.87 -35.12 17.18
C THR A 206 6.74 -34.01 16.62
N VAL A 207 7.54 -34.32 15.62
CA VAL A 207 8.33 -33.34 14.87
C VAL A 207 7.60 -32.92 13.60
N SER A 208 7.69 -31.64 13.26
CA SER A 208 7.15 -31.04 12.05
C SER A 208 8.15 -30.05 11.48
N SER A 209 8.10 -29.79 10.18
CA SER A 209 8.96 -28.81 9.52
C SER A 209 8.21 -28.04 8.43
N SER A 210 8.61 -26.79 8.23
CA SER A 210 8.05 -25.90 7.21
C SER A 210 9.09 -24.86 6.81
N GLY A 211 9.42 -24.81 5.51
CA GLY A 211 10.52 -23.98 5.02
C GLY A 211 11.83 -24.32 5.70
N SER A 212 12.46 -23.34 6.36
CA SER A 212 13.71 -23.51 7.12
C SER A 212 13.50 -23.83 8.60
N ASN A 213 12.25 -24.01 9.08
CA ASN A 213 11.97 -24.21 10.50
C ASN A 213 11.58 -25.65 10.81
N VAL A 214 12.08 -26.16 11.94
CA VAL A 214 11.73 -27.47 12.51
C VAL A 214 11.21 -27.27 13.94
N VAL A 215 10.07 -27.86 14.26
CA VAL A 215 9.42 -27.79 15.58
C VAL A 215 9.02 -29.19 16.05
N PHE A 216 9.49 -29.56 17.22
CA PHE A 216 9.10 -30.72 18.00
C PHE A 216 8.10 -30.31 19.09
N THR A 217 6.99 -31.04 19.16
CA THR A 217 5.92 -30.86 20.14
C THR A 217 5.95 -32.03 21.11
N PRO A 218 6.33 -31.82 22.39
CA PRO A 218 6.23 -32.85 23.41
C PRO A 218 4.78 -33.35 23.55
N ALA A 219 4.60 -34.66 23.73
CA ALA A 219 3.28 -35.28 23.90
C ALA A 219 2.66 -34.99 25.28
N ALA A 220 3.48 -34.59 26.25
CA ALA A 220 3.08 -34.20 27.60
C ALA A 220 3.93 -33.01 28.05
N ALA A 221 3.43 -32.29 29.06
CA ALA A 221 4.21 -31.25 29.72
C ALA A 221 5.52 -31.82 30.27
N LEU A 222 6.59 -31.05 30.10
CA LEU A 222 7.92 -31.38 30.55
C LEU A 222 8.02 -31.30 32.08
N THR A 223 8.95 -32.04 32.65
CA THR A 223 9.18 -32.04 34.10
C THR A 223 9.76 -30.68 34.52
N PRO A 224 9.27 -30.06 35.60
CA PRO A 224 9.84 -28.81 36.12
C PRO A 224 11.32 -28.93 36.50
N ASN A 225 12.05 -27.81 36.43
CA ASN A 225 13.45 -27.69 36.88
C ASN A 225 14.39 -28.78 36.34
N THR A 226 14.19 -29.19 35.09
CA THR A 226 14.84 -30.35 34.47
C THR A 226 15.56 -29.92 33.19
N THR A 227 16.79 -30.40 33.02
CA THR A 227 17.57 -30.19 31.79
C THR A 227 17.17 -31.18 30.71
N TYR A 228 16.86 -30.64 29.53
CA TYR A 228 16.58 -31.39 28.31
C TYR A 228 17.62 -31.11 27.25
N THR A 229 17.89 -32.09 26.40
CA THR A 229 18.84 -32.00 25.28
C THR A 229 18.12 -32.36 23.98
N ALA A 230 18.21 -31.46 23.00
CA ALA A 230 17.77 -31.69 21.63
C ALA A 230 18.98 -31.94 20.71
N THR A 231 18.77 -32.75 19.68
CA THR A 231 19.81 -33.12 18.73
C THR A 231 19.23 -33.23 17.32
N LEU A 232 19.80 -32.46 16.40
CA LEU A 232 19.62 -32.65 14.97
C LEU A 232 20.78 -33.49 14.45
N SER A 233 20.49 -34.61 13.77
CA SER A 233 21.53 -35.46 13.18
C SER A 233 21.92 -35.00 11.77
N THR A 234 22.99 -35.57 11.23
CA THR A 234 23.42 -35.38 9.84
C THR A 234 22.45 -35.97 8.82
N GLY A 235 21.37 -36.63 9.24
CA GLY A 235 20.31 -37.07 8.34
C GLY A 235 19.33 -35.97 7.93
N ALA A 236 19.37 -34.80 8.58
CA ALA A 236 18.61 -33.63 8.15
C ALA A 236 19.21 -33.05 6.86
N MET A 237 18.39 -32.89 5.82
CA MET A 237 18.82 -32.48 4.48
C MET A 237 18.02 -31.29 3.96
N ASP A 238 18.63 -30.47 3.11
CA ASP A 238 17.92 -29.46 2.31
C ASP A 238 17.13 -30.07 1.13
N LEU A 239 16.48 -29.22 0.33
CA LEU A 239 15.71 -29.62 -0.85
C LEU A 239 16.57 -30.10 -2.04
N ALA A 240 17.84 -29.71 -2.06
CA ALA A 240 18.85 -30.12 -3.03
C ALA A 240 19.53 -31.47 -2.65
N GLY A 241 19.29 -31.95 -1.43
CA GLY A 241 19.82 -33.19 -0.89
C GLY A 241 21.15 -33.05 -0.15
N ASN A 242 21.62 -31.83 0.16
CA ASN A 242 22.81 -31.69 0.99
C ASN A 242 22.46 -31.91 2.46
N ALA A 243 23.29 -32.70 3.14
CA ALA A 243 23.09 -33.09 4.53
C ALA A 243 23.75 -32.09 5.49
N LEU A 244 23.14 -31.90 6.67
CA LEU A 244 23.75 -31.17 7.77
C LEU A 244 25.16 -31.75 8.06
N ALA A 245 26.18 -30.89 8.06
CA ALA A 245 27.58 -31.32 8.08
C ALA A 245 28.00 -32.06 9.36
N SER A 246 27.42 -31.69 10.50
CA SER A 246 27.66 -32.33 11.79
C SER A 246 26.38 -32.28 12.66
N PRO A 247 26.20 -33.21 13.61
CA PRO A 247 25.05 -33.14 14.50
C PRO A 247 25.05 -31.84 15.30
N TYR A 248 23.90 -31.18 15.37
CA TYR A 248 23.72 -29.97 16.15
C TYR A 248 23.01 -30.31 17.47
N VAL A 249 23.65 -30.01 18.60
CA VAL A 249 23.17 -30.38 19.94
C VAL A 249 23.04 -29.12 20.79
N TRP A 250 21.90 -28.96 21.46
CA TRP A 250 21.67 -27.89 22.41
C TRP A 250 20.84 -28.38 23.59
N SER A 251 21.04 -27.76 24.74
CA SER A 251 20.31 -28.08 25.97
C SER A 251 19.80 -26.83 26.67
N TRP A 252 18.78 -27.00 27.50
CA TRP A 252 18.18 -25.95 28.31
C TRP A 252 17.41 -26.57 29.47
N THR A 253 17.07 -25.77 30.47
CA THR A 253 16.44 -26.23 31.72
C THR A 253 15.08 -25.59 31.89
N THR A 254 14.06 -26.41 32.12
CA THR A 254 12.70 -25.95 32.44
C THR A 254 12.66 -25.16 33.75
N GLY A 255 11.71 -24.24 33.87
CA GLY A 255 11.34 -23.58 35.11
C GLY A 255 10.38 -24.41 35.95
N ALA A 256 9.73 -23.75 36.91
CA ALA A 256 8.81 -24.40 37.85
C ALA A 256 7.39 -24.61 37.30
N THR A 257 6.97 -23.83 36.30
CA THR A 257 5.56 -23.75 35.87
C THR A 257 5.42 -23.73 34.34
N ALA A 258 4.20 -24.05 33.90
CA ALA A 258 3.76 -23.82 32.53
C ALA A 258 3.54 -22.31 32.29
N ASP A 259 3.65 -21.90 31.04
CA ASP A 259 3.17 -20.59 30.60
C ASP A 259 1.70 -20.72 30.22
N THR A 260 0.88 -19.83 30.78
CA THR A 260 -0.57 -19.78 30.54
C THR A 260 -1.01 -18.40 30.03
N SER A 261 -0.04 -17.53 29.75
CA SER A 261 -0.28 -16.18 29.25
C SER A 261 -0.57 -16.27 27.77
N ALA A 262 -1.66 -15.66 27.32
CA ALA A 262 -1.94 -15.59 25.88
C ALA A 262 -1.11 -14.47 25.24
N PRO A 263 -0.59 -14.68 24.01
CA PRO A 263 0.10 -13.63 23.29
C PRO A 263 -0.86 -12.49 22.93
N THR A 264 -0.31 -11.28 22.81
CA THR A 264 -1.03 -10.08 22.33
C THR A 264 -0.33 -9.49 21.12
N VAL A 265 -1.05 -8.69 20.32
CA VAL A 265 -0.47 -7.94 19.21
C VAL A 265 -0.14 -6.53 19.69
N SER A 266 1.16 -6.22 19.77
CA SER A 266 1.70 -4.97 20.30
C SER A 266 1.71 -3.84 19.26
N LEU A 267 1.90 -4.17 17.98
CA LEU A 267 1.90 -3.21 16.88
C LEU A 267 1.30 -3.84 15.62
N MET A 268 0.68 -3.03 14.78
CA MET A 268 0.19 -3.42 13.46
C MET A 268 0.59 -2.37 12.42
N TYR A 269 0.89 -2.84 11.22
CA TYR A 269 1.11 -2.01 10.04
C TYR A 269 0.26 -2.54 8.88
N PRO A 270 -0.40 -1.70 8.08
CA PRO A 270 -0.76 -0.34 8.42
C PRO A 270 -1.52 -0.26 9.75
N ALA A 271 -1.47 0.90 10.41
CA ALA A 271 -2.23 1.10 11.65
C ALA A 271 -3.73 0.92 11.39
N ASP A 272 -4.48 0.57 12.44
CA ASP A 272 -5.93 0.39 12.30
C ASP A 272 -6.61 1.70 11.88
N ASN A 273 -7.48 1.61 10.87
CA ASN A 273 -8.12 2.70 10.15
C ASN A 273 -7.17 3.67 9.42
N ALA A 274 -5.92 3.27 9.15
CA ALA A 274 -5.01 4.08 8.34
C ALA A 274 -5.58 4.34 6.93
N THR A 275 -5.48 5.58 6.47
CA THR A 275 -5.83 6.01 5.11
C THR A 275 -4.57 6.32 4.31
N GLN A 276 -4.69 6.44 2.98
CA GLN A 276 -3.56 6.79 2.10
C GLN A 276 -2.39 5.79 2.19
N VAL A 277 -2.71 4.52 2.39
CA VAL A 277 -1.72 3.44 2.46
C VAL A 277 -1.23 3.09 1.05
N ALA A 278 0.09 3.05 0.85
CA ALA A 278 0.66 2.68 -0.45
C ALA A 278 0.15 1.30 -0.90
N THR A 279 -0.21 1.13 -2.17
CA THR A 279 -0.71 -0.14 -2.72
C THR A 279 0.32 -1.28 -2.70
N SER A 280 1.61 -0.96 -2.53
CA SER A 280 2.70 -1.91 -2.31
C SER A 280 2.85 -2.34 -0.84
N SER A 281 2.01 -1.87 0.07
CA SER A 281 2.15 -2.14 1.51
C SER A 281 1.90 -3.62 1.81
N ALA A 282 2.77 -4.19 2.63
CA ALA A 282 2.63 -5.53 3.18
C ALA A 282 2.12 -5.42 4.63
N PRO A 283 0.88 -5.83 4.92
CA PRO A 283 0.35 -5.81 6.28
C PRO A 283 1.20 -6.67 7.23
N SER A 284 1.44 -6.21 8.44
CA SER A 284 2.23 -6.91 9.45
C SER A 284 1.73 -6.67 10.86
N ALA A 285 2.14 -7.56 11.78
CA ALA A 285 1.80 -7.51 13.19
C ALA A 285 2.99 -7.95 14.05
N THR A 286 3.26 -7.20 15.11
CA THR A 286 4.26 -7.54 16.13
C THR A 286 3.58 -8.15 17.33
N PHE A 287 4.10 -9.27 17.84
CA PHE A 287 3.56 -9.95 19.02
C PHE A 287 4.26 -9.50 20.32
N SER A 288 3.64 -9.76 21.48
CA SER A 288 4.21 -9.45 22.80
C SER A 288 5.20 -10.48 23.32
N GLU A 289 5.30 -11.63 22.65
CA GLU A 289 6.09 -12.78 23.10
C GLU A 289 6.45 -13.72 21.95
N ALA A 290 7.21 -14.76 22.27
CA ALA A 290 7.75 -15.69 21.28
C ALA A 290 6.63 -16.59 20.72
N MET A 291 6.36 -16.45 19.42
CA MET A 291 5.31 -17.19 18.74
C MET A 291 5.76 -18.53 18.16
N ASP A 292 4.86 -19.51 18.11
CA ASP A 292 5.04 -20.72 17.32
C ASP A 292 4.88 -20.37 15.83
N ALA A 293 6.01 -20.29 15.12
CA ALA A 293 6.07 -19.94 13.71
C ALA A 293 5.19 -20.85 12.83
N SER A 294 4.96 -22.11 13.22
CA SER A 294 4.12 -23.03 12.44
C SER A 294 2.63 -22.65 12.47
N SER A 295 2.20 -21.95 13.52
CA SER A 295 0.83 -21.46 13.66
C SER A 295 0.56 -20.16 12.89
N ILE A 296 1.61 -19.45 12.47
CA ILE A 296 1.52 -18.22 11.69
C ILE A 296 1.70 -18.57 10.21
N ASN A 297 0.58 -18.79 9.54
CA ASN A 297 0.53 -19.22 8.15
C ASN A 297 -0.67 -18.58 7.44
N ALA A 298 -0.84 -18.87 6.15
CA ALA A 298 -1.91 -18.28 5.33
C ALA A 298 -3.34 -18.65 5.77
N ALA A 299 -3.53 -19.66 6.64
CA ALA A 299 -4.83 -19.96 7.22
C ALA A 299 -5.16 -19.06 8.42
N ASN A 300 -4.13 -18.56 9.12
CA ASN A 300 -4.27 -17.82 10.37
C ASN A 300 -3.89 -16.34 10.26
N PHE A 301 -3.21 -15.91 9.20
CA PHE A 301 -3.01 -14.51 8.86
C PHE A 301 -3.51 -14.24 7.44
N THR A 302 -4.65 -13.55 7.34
CA THR A 302 -5.35 -13.30 6.07
C THR A 302 -5.61 -11.83 5.83
N VAL A 303 -5.64 -11.42 4.56
CA VAL A 303 -6.18 -10.12 4.13
C VAL A 303 -7.38 -10.40 3.22
N ALA A 304 -8.56 -9.91 3.60
CA ALA A 304 -9.82 -10.25 2.94
C ALA A 304 -9.77 -9.89 1.44
N GLY A 305 -10.05 -10.88 0.58
CA GLY A 305 -10.07 -10.71 -0.87
C GLY A 305 -8.69 -10.57 -1.54
N VAL A 306 -7.59 -10.81 -0.80
CA VAL A 306 -6.22 -10.68 -1.31
C VAL A 306 -5.47 -12.00 -1.13
N SER A 307 -4.86 -12.50 -2.20
CA SER A 307 -3.88 -13.58 -2.13
C SER A 307 -2.49 -13.05 -1.77
N GLY A 308 -1.72 -13.80 -1.00
CA GLY A 308 -0.38 -13.40 -0.57
C GLY A 308 0.35 -14.51 0.17
N GLN A 309 1.59 -14.20 0.56
CA GLN A 309 2.44 -15.07 1.35
C GLN A 309 2.55 -14.56 2.78
N VAL A 310 2.65 -15.48 3.74
CA VAL A 310 2.86 -15.14 5.15
C VAL A 310 4.28 -15.55 5.55
N SER A 311 5.00 -14.63 6.17
CA SER A 311 6.29 -14.89 6.79
C SER A 311 6.28 -14.46 8.25
N PHE A 312 7.16 -15.04 9.05
CA PHE A 312 7.35 -14.67 10.44
C PHE A 312 8.85 -14.54 10.75
N ASN A 313 9.24 -13.42 11.36
CA ASN A 313 10.58 -13.20 11.88
C ASN A 313 10.58 -13.42 13.39
N ALA A 314 11.22 -14.49 13.84
CA ALA A 314 11.22 -14.87 15.26
C ALA A 314 12.02 -13.91 16.15
N GLN A 315 13.04 -13.22 15.60
CA GLN A 315 13.86 -12.26 16.35
C GLN A 315 13.09 -10.97 16.64
N SER A 316 12.37 -10.44 15.65
CA SER A 316 11.56 -9.23 15.80
C SER A 316 10.12 -9.50 16.22
N GLN A 317 9.70 -10.77 16.29
CA GLN A 317 8.33 -11.22 16.56
C GLN A 317 7.31 -10.58 15.59
N VAL A 318 7.71 -10.38 14.33
CA VAL A 318 6.86 -9.77 13.30
C VAL A 318 6.36 -10.82 12.33
N ALA A 319 5.04 -10.96 12.22
CA ALA A 319 4.39 -11.65 11.10
C ALA A 319 4.09 -10.65 9.99
N THR A 320 4.37 -11.01 8.74
CA THR A 320 4.13 -10.17 7.56
C THR A 320 3.33 -10.94 6.52
N PHE A 321 2.26 -10.33 6.04
CA PHE A 321 1.52 -10.76 4.87
C PHE A 321 1.99 -9.95 3.65
N THR A 322 2.59 -10.60 2.67
CA THR A 322 3.05 -9.99 1.43
C THR A 322 2.03 -10.30 0.32
N PRO A 323 1.25 -9.32 -0.16
CA PRO A 323 0.32 -9.52 -1.27
C PRO A 323 1.04 -10.06 -2.52
N SER A 324 0.41 -10.99 -3.24
CA SER A 324 0.96 -11.56 -4.49
C SER A 324 0.89 -10.58 -5.68
N SER A 325 0.16 -9.49 -5.52
CA SER A 325 0.04 -8.39 -6.47
C SER A 325 -0.22 -7.09 -5.69
N PRO A 326 0.13 -5.92 -6.25
CA PRO A 326 -0.22 -4.64 -5.63
C PRO A 326 -1.70 -4.57 -5.29
N LEU A 327 -2.00 -4.03 -4.10
CA LEU A 327 -3.37 -3.84 -3.65
C LEU A 327 -4.12 -2.88 -4.59
N ALA A 328 -5.42 -3.05 -4.74
CA ALA A 328 -6.26 -2.14 -5.50
C ALA A 328 -6.28 -0.77 -4.81
N ASN A 329 -6.31 0.29 -5.62
CA ASN A 329 -6.39 1.66 -5.14
C ASN A 329 -7.75 1.97 -4.51
N ASN A 330 -7.80 2.99 -3.65
CA ASN A 330 -9.03 3.45 -2.96
C ASN A 330 -9.86 2.33 -2.33
N THR A 331 -9.21 1.28 -1.84
CA THR A 331 -9.90 0.06 -1.39
C THR A 331 -9.60 -0.14 0.08
N THR A 332 -10.65 -0.32 0.88
CA THR A 332 -10.51 -0.69 2.29
C THR A 332 -10.30 -2.19 2.41
N TYR A 333 -9.12 -2.57 2.90
CA TYR A 333 -8.76 -3.94 3.22
C TYR A 333 -8.97 -4.24 4.69
N THR A 334 -9.23 -5.50 5.00
CA THR A 334 -9.35 -6.02 6.37
C THR A 334 -8.34 -7.13 6.55
N ALA A 335 -7.40 -6.94 7.47
CA ALA A 335 -6.43 -7.96 7.85
C ALA A 335 -6.88 -8.62 9.16
N THR A 336 -6.69 -9.93 9.24
CA THR A 336 -7.12 -10.77 10.37
C THR A 336 -6.01 -11.73 10.76
N LEU A 337 -5.64 -11.70 12.04
CA LEU A 337 -4.95 -12.76 12.73
C LEU A 337 -5.95 -13.58 13.53
N LYS A 338 -6.08 -14.86 13.21
CA LYS A 338 -7.01 -15.77 13.86
C LYS A 338 -6.57 -16.06 15.30
N GLY A 339 -7.44 -15.83 16.27
CA GLY A 339 -7.28 -16.24 17.66
C GLY A 339 -8.10 -17.49 17.99
N GLY A 340 -8.12 -17.85 19.27
CA GLY A 340 -8.81 -19.01 19.80
C GLY A 340 -8.23 -20.34 19.31
N THR A 341 -9.00 -21.41 19.45
CA THR A 341 -8.58 -22.76 19.09
C THR A 341 -8.26 -22.86 17.59
N GLY A 342 -7.03 -23.26 17.27
CA GLY A 342 -6.54 -23.37 15.89
C GLY A 342 -6.04 -22.06 15.28
N GLY A 343 -6.06 -20.96 16.04
CA GLY A 343 -5.46 -19.68 15.65
C GLY A 343 -3.94 -19.64 15.81
N VAL A 344 -3.37 -18.44 15.77
CA VAL A 344 -1.96 -18.21 16.09
C VAL A 344 -1.72 -18.45 17.58
N GLN A 345 -0.62 -19.11 17.92
CA GLN A 345 -0.28 -19.49 19.29
C GLN A 345 1.19 -19.21 19.61
N ASP A 346 1.49 -19.03 20.89
CA ASP A 346 2.86 -18.94 21.37
C ASP A 346 3.60 -20.30 21.32
N ILE A 347 4.89 -20.30 21.63
CA ILE A 347 5.68 -21.54 21.72
C ILE A 347 5.23 -22.49 22.83
N ALA A 348 4.46 -22.02 23.81
CA ALA A 348 3.89 -22.80 24.90
C ALA A 348 2.48 -23.37 24.57
N GLY A 349 1.95 -23.03 23.40
CA GLY A 349 0.65 -23.47 22.91
C GLY A 349 -0.54 -22.61 23.38
N ASN A 350 -0.32 -21.44 23.97
CA ASN A 350 -1.41 -20.52 24.31
C ASN A 350 -1.83 -19.76 23.04
N PRO A 351 -3.11 -19.83 22.63
CA PRO A 351 -3.58 -19.11 21.47
C PRO A 351 -3.76 -17.62 21.78
N LEU A 352 -3.62 -16.78 20.76
CA LEU A 352 -4.13 -15.40 20.81
C LEU A 352 -5.61 -15.45 21.23
N ALA A 353 -5.98 -14.70 22.28
CA ALA A 353 -7.27 -14.91 22.95
C ALA A 353 -8.50 -14.72 22.04
N VAL A 354 -8.44 -13.74 21.14
CA VAL A 354 -9.50 -13.42 20.15
C VAL A 354 -8.87 -13.02 18.82
N ASP A 355 -9.62 -13.11 17.74
CA ASP A 355 -9.18 -12.64 16.43
C ASP A 355 -8.72 -11.17 16.52
N LYS A 356 -7.51 -10.88 16.07
CA LYS A 356 -7.04 -9.51 15.90
C LYS A 356 -7.37 -9.06 14.49
N VAL A 357 -8.27 -8.09 14.39
CA VAL A 357 -8.73 -7.53 13.12
C VAL A 357 -8.35 -6.06 13.05
N TRP A 358 -7.84 -5.61 11.90
CA TRP A 358 -7.63 -4.20 11.62
C TRP A 358 -7.94 -3.86 10.16
N ARG A 359 -8.29 -2.60 9.91
CA ARG A 359 -8.67 -2.10 8.59
C ARG A 359 -7.71 -1.03 8.12
N PHE A 360 -7.52 -0.93 6.82
CA PHE A 360 -6.76 0.17 6.23
C PHE A 360 -7.27 0.45 4.81
N THR A 361 -7.13 1.68 4.36
CA THR A 361 -7.57 2.12 3.04
C THR A 361 -6.37 2.53 2.21
N THR A 362 -6.20 1.87 1.06
CA THR A 362 -5.13 2.20 0.12
C THR A 362 -5.35 3.57 -0.48
N THR A 363 -4.25 4.22 -0.85
CA THR A 363 -4.26 5.51 -1.54
C THR A 363 -5.22 5.44 -2.71
N ALA A 364 -6.06 6.47 -2.83
CA ALA A 364 -6.89 6.61 -4.01
C ALA A 364 -6.01 6.70 -5.26
N VAL A 365 -6.51 6.23 -6.40
CA VAL A 365 -5.87 6.52 -7.68
C VAL A 365 -5.76 8.04 -7.74
N THR A 366 -4.53 8.57 -7.86
CA THR A 366 -4.38 9.91 -8.41
C THR A 366 -4.99 9.81 -9.79
N VAL A 367 -6.24 10.25 -9.92
CA VAL A 367 -6.91 10.34 -11.21
C VAL A 367 -5.89 11.03 -12.11
N LEU A 368 -5.54 10.42 -13.25
CA LEU A 368 -4.97 11.18 -14.35
C LEU A 368 -6.00 12.26 -14.64
N GLN A 369 -5.86 13.40 -13.96
CA GLN A 369 -6.65 14.56 -14.28
C GLN A 369 -6.24 14.89 -15.71
N PRO A 370 -7.19 14.93 -16.67
CA PRO A 370 -6.84 15.34 -18.02
C PRO A 370 -6.15 16.70 -17.89
N SER A 371 -5.02 16.86 -18.59
CA SER A 371 -4.40 18.17 -18.68
C SER A 371 -5.45 19.18 -19.12
N ILE A 372 -5.56 20.30 -18.39
CA ILE A 372 -6.50 21.35 -18.75
C ILE A 372 -5.98 21.98 -20.04
N ASN A 373 -6.71 21.76 -21.14
CA ASN A 373 -6.35 22.33 -22.42
C ASN A 373 -6.60 23.84 -22.42
N LEU A 374 -5.54 24.63 -22.40
CA LEU A 374 -5.61 26.09 -22.49
C LEU A 374 -5.81 26.60 -23.93
N GLY A 375 -5.73 25.73 -24.93
CA GLY A 375 -5.89 26.10 -26.33
C GLY A 375 -5.00 27.29 -26.72
N SER A 376 -5.58 28.28 -27.38
CA SER A 376 -4.92 29.52 -27.78
C SER A 376 -4.56 30.44 -26.62
N ALA A 377 -5.02 30.18 -25.38
CA ALA A 377 -4.59 30.92 -24.19
C ALA A 377 -3.21 30.46 -23.66
N ALA A 378 -2.68 29.32 -24.13
CA ALA A 378 -1.43 28.75 -23.65
C ALA A 378 -0.18 29.66 -23.73
N PRO A 379 0.04 30.53 -24.75
CA PRO A 379 1.23 31.39 -24.80
C PRO A 379 1.10 32.66 -23.92
N PHE A 380 -0.08 32.95 -23.38
CA PHE A 380 -0.33 34.18 -22.63
C PHE A 380 0.19 34.08 -21.19
N GLY A 381 1.08 35.01 -20.81
CA GLY A 381 1.52 35.20 -19.44
C GLY A 381 0.52 35.97 -18.59
N THR A 382 -0.13 36.98 -19.17
CA THR A 382 -1.24 37.69 -18.55
C THR A 382 -2.36 37.99 -19.55
N PHE A 383 -3.61 37.90 -19.08
CA PHE A 383 -4.80 38.25 -19.87
C PHE A 383 -5.76 39.13 -19.07
N GLY A 384 -6.09 40.31 -19.59
CA GLY A 384 -6.87 41.37 -18.94
C GLY A 384 -8.38 41.36 -19.18
N GLY A 385 -8.95 40.22 -19.55
CA GLY A 385 -10.39 40.03 -19.75
C GLY A 385 -11.04 41.12 -20.62
N THR A 386 -12.13 41.70 -20.11
CA THR A 386 -12.88 42.78 -20.77
C THR A 386 -12.50 44.19 -20.31
N ALA A 387 -11.69 44.31 -19.26
CA ALA A 387 -11.36 45.59 -18.63
C ALA A 387 -9.92 46.07 -18.89
N GLY A 388 -9.04 45.20 -19.41
CA GLY A 388 -7.68 45.56 -19.74
C GLY A 388 -6.63 45.19 -18.69
N MET A 389 -5.47 45.82 -18.77
CA MET A 389 -4.31 45.54 -17.92
C MET A 389 -3.59 46.84 -17.58
N THR A 390 -2.99 46.88 -16.40
CA THR A 390 -2.23 48.06 -15.95
C THR A 390 -0.96 47.61 -15.27
N ASN A 391 0.16 48.09 -15.77
CA ASN A 391 1.44 48.06 -15.09
C ASN A 391 1.72 49.44 -14.48
N THR A 392 2.20 49.46 -13.23
CA THR A 392 2.71 50.68 -12.58
C THR A 392 4.11 50.49 -12.00
N GLY A 393 4.83 49.43 -12.41
CA GLY A 393 6.23 49.20 -12.10
C GLY A 393 7.14 49.48 -13.29
N ILE A 394 8.44 49.63 -13.03
CA ILE A 394 9.47 49.91 -14.05
C ILE A 394 10.33 48.70 -14.39
N THR A 395 10.17 47.61 -13.63
CA THR A 395 10.90 46.35 -13.83
C THR A 395 9.99 45.21 -14.27
N THR A 396 8.71 45.47 -14.54
CA THR A 396 7.78 44.41 -14.99
C THR A 396 8.27 43.78 -16.30
N GLN A 397 8.36 42.45 -16.32
CA GLN A 397 8.77 41.69 -17.49
C GLN A 397 7.89 40.46 -17.71
N ILE A 398 7.36 40.32 -18.91
CA ILE A 398 6.53 39.19 -19.32
C ILE A 398 7.27 38.36 -20.37
N ASN A 399 7.69 37.16 -19.98
CA ASN A 399 8.28 36.16 -20.87
C ASN A 399 7.17 35.30 -21.50
N GLY A 400 6.39 35.93 -22.37
CA GLY A 400 5.24 35.36 -23.07
C GLY A 400 4.38 36.43 -23.73
N ASP A 401 3.24 36.04 -24.30
CA ASP A 401 2.28 36.98 -24.88
C ASP A 401 1.41 37.61 -23.78
N ILE A 402 0.80 38.76 -24.07
CA ILE A 402 -0.27 39.31 -23.23
C ILE A 402 -1.49 39.66 -24.09
N GLY A 403 -2.67 39.72 -23.47
CA GLY A 403 -3.84 40.10 -24.23
C GLY A 403 -5.04 40.60 -23.45
N THR A 404 -5.96 41.20 -24.19
CA THR A 404 -7.25 41.70 -23.67
C THR A 404 -8.23 41.84 -24.83
N ILE A 405 -9.53 41.76 -24.54
CA ILE A 405 -10.57 42.13 -25.51
C ILE A 405 -11.20 43.49 -25.22
N ALA A 406 -10.64 44.23 -24.27
CA ALA A 406 -11.03 45.61 -24.02
C ALA A 406 -10.74 46.49 -25.24
N THR A 407 -11.64 47.42 -25.53
CA THR A 407 -11.59 48.29 -26.72
C THR A 407 -11.21 49.74 -26.39
N GLY A 408 -11.18 50.10 -25.10
CA GLY A 408 -10.80 51.44 -24.68
C GLY A 408 -9.32 51.72 -24.95
N THR A 409 -8.99 52.93 -25.40
CA THR A 409 -7.61 53.35 -25.72
C THR A 409 -6.67 53.37 -24.53
N SER A 410 -7.21 53.43 -23.30
CA SER A 410 -6.48 53.31 -22.04
C SER A 410 -6.59 51.92 -21.39
N SER A 411 -7.07 50.91 -22.13
CA SER A 411 -7.26 49.56 -21.57
C SER A 411 -5.96 48.80 -21.38
N ILE A 412 -4.86 49.21 -22.01
CA ILE A 412 -3.53 48.68 -21.71
C ILE A 412 -2.68 49.87 -21.26
N GLN A 413 -2.11 49.76 -20.07
CA GLN A 413 -1.28 50.81 -19.50
C GLN A 413 0.06 50.29 -19.03
N GLY A 414 1.13 50.98 -19.40
CA GLY A 414 2.49 50.71 -18.92
C GLY A 414 3.16 49.49 -19.56
N PHE A 415 2.89 49.20 -20.83
CA PHE A 415 3.51 48.08 -21.53
C PHE A 415 4.02 48.43 -22.92
N HIS A 416 5.07 47.76 -23.34
CA HIS A 416 5.50 47.67 -24.74
C HIS A 416 5.81 46.23 -25.13
N ASP A 417 5.68 45.92 -26.42
CA ASP A 417 6.01 44.60 -26.97
C ASP A 417 7.29 44.59 -27.79
N LYS A 418 7.77 43.39 -28.12
CA LYS A 418 8.97 43.20 -28.94
C LYS A 418 8.86 43.74 -30.36
N ASN A 419 7.64 43.98 -30.84
CA ASN A 419 7.36 44.48 -32.19
C ASN A 419 7.35 46.02 -32.23
N GLY A 420 7.50 46.68 -31.07
CA GLY A 420 7.60 48.13 -30.95
C GLY A 420 6.27 48.84 -30.71
N ASP A 421 5.19 48.11 -30.40
CA ASP A 421 3.94 48.74 -29.94
C ASP A 421 4.07 49.14 -28.47
N ILE A 422 3.69 50.39 -28.16
CA ILE A 422 3.75 50.99 -26.82
C ILE A 422 2.35 51.45 -26.38
N TYR A 423 1.96 51.07 -25.17
CA TYR A 423 0.66 51.33 -24.58
C TYR A 423 0.83 52.16 -23.29
N THR A 424 0.74 53.48 -23.42
CA THR A 424 0.76 54.50 -22.35
C THR A 424 1.88 54.32 -21.31
N GLU A 425 3.12 54.23 -21.77
CA GLU A 425 4.30 54.23 -20.90
C GLU A 425 4.79 55.64 -20.53
N THR A 426 5.31 55.74 -19.32
CA THR A 426 6.02 56.87 -18.73
C THR A 426 7.27 56.34 -18.03
N LEU A 427 8.10 57.21 -17.48
CA LEU A 427 9.27 56.80 -16.69
C LEU A 427 8.92 56.04 -15.40
N ALA A 428 7.65 55.98 -15.01
CA ALA A 428 7.17 55.34 -13.77
C ALA A 428 6.46 53.99 -14.00
N ASN A 429 6.25 53.54 -15.23
CA ASN A 429 5.44 52.34 -15.51
C ASN A 429 5.90 51.56 -16.76
N ILE A 430 7.20 51.31 -16.89
CA ILE A 430 7.77 50.61 -18.05
C ILE A 430 7.62 49.09 -17.86
N GLY A 431 6.93 48.43 -18.79
CA GLY A 431 6.64 46.99 -18.72
C GLY A 431 7.00 46.29 -20.02
N ALA A 432 8.04 45.46 -19.99
CA ALA A 432 8.52 44.78 -21.18
C ALA A 432 7.77 43.46 -21.44
N VAL A 433 7.22 43.29 -22.65
CA VAL A 433 6.63 42.04 -23.12
C VAL A 433 7.54 41.41 -24.17
N ASN A 434 8.18 40.29 -23.81
CA ASN A 434 9.07 39.54 -24.69
C ASN A 434 8.30 38.68 -25.73
N GLY A 435 6.97 38.68 -25.66
CA GLY A 435 6.05 38.16 -26.68
C GLY A 435 5.37 39.28 -27.48
N THR A 436 4.11 39.06 -27.86
CA THR A 436 3.26 40.00 -28.60
C THR A 436 2.09 40.46 -27.72
N ILE A 437 1.66 41.71 -27.88
CA ILE A 437 0.44 42.22 -27.27
C ILE A 437 -0.75 41.99 -28.23
N PHE A 438 -1.66 41.08 -27.88
CA PHE A 438 -2.88 40.81 -28.64
C PHE A 438 -4.08 41.56 -28.06
N THR A 439 -4.65 42.50 -28.81
CA THR A 439 -5.68 43.40 -28.29
C THR A 439 -6.69 43.88 -29.33
N CYS A 440 -7.82 44.37 -28.86
CA CYS A 440 -8.88 45.01 -29.64
C CYS A 440 -8.85 46.55 -29.56
N THR A 441 -7.80 47.13 -28.97
CA THR A 441 -7.49 48.58 -29.01
C THR A 441 -6.26 48.85 -29.90
N ASN A 442 -5.99 50.11 -30.20
CA ASN A 442 -4.74 50.55 -30.84
C ASN A 442 -3.66 50.85 -29.79
N SER A 443 -2.39 50.75 -30.20
CA SER A 443 -1.25 51.26 -29.44
C SER A 443 -1.22 52.79 -29.47
N VAL A 444 -0.48 53.41 -28.55
CA VAL A 444 -0.22 54.86 -28.58
C VAL A 444 0.85 55.17 -29.62
N THR A 445 1.87 54.31 -29.69
CA THR A 445 2.98 54.39 -30.62
C THR A 445 3.26 53.00 -31.16
N GLY A 446 3.70 52.89 -32.41
CA GLY A 446 4.13 51.65 -33.02
C GLY A 446 3.28 51.22 -34.23
N PRO A 447 3.51 50.00 -34.75
CA PRO A 447 2.85 49.48 -35.94
C PRO A 447 1.31 49.50 -35.89
N THR A 448 0.69 49.39 -34.70
CA THR A 448 -0.77 49.36 -34.55
C THR A 448 -1.39 50.68 -34.08
N ALA A 449 -0.64 51.80 -34.10
CA ALA A 449 -1.13 53.09 -33.60
C ALA A 449 -2.26 53.70 -34.45
N ALA A 450 -2.27 53.41 -35.76
CA ALA A 450 -3.27 53.95 -36.69
C ALA A 450 -4.68 53.36 -36.50
N GLY A 451 -4.82 52.23 -35.79
CA GLY A 451 -6.10 51.61 -35.49
C GLY A 451 -5.97 50.16 -35.00
N PRO A 452 -7.03 49.60 -34.39
CA PRO A 452 -7.00 48.23 -33.87
C PRO A 452 -6.68 47.19 -34.95
N ASN A 453 -5.82 46.24 -34.62
CA ASN A 453 -5.51 45.12 -35.52
C ASN A 453 -6.57 44.01 -35.39
N ALA A 454 -7.40 43.85 -36.42
CA ALA A 454 -8.49 42.87 -36.42
C ALA A 454 -8.02 41.42 -36.22
N ALA A 455 -6.87 41.04 -36.77
CA ALA A 455 -6.31 39.70 -36.60
C ALA A 455 -5.83 39.48 -35.15
N ALA A 456 -5.17 40.48 -34.56
CA ALA A 456 -4.74 40.41 -33.17
C ALA A 456 -5.95 40.35 -32.20
N CYS A 457 -7.00 41.12 -32.47
CA CYS A 457 -8.25 41.08 -31.72
C CYS A 457 -8.95 39.71 -31.83
N ALA A 458 -8.91 39.06 -33.00
CA ALA A 458 -9.46 37.72 -33.18
C ALA A 458 -8.69 36.67 -32.34
N VAL A 459 -7.36 36.75 -32.31
CA VAL A 459 -6.53 35.88 -31.45
C VAL A 459 -6.84 36.10 -29.97
N ALA A 460 -6.91 37.36 -29.51
CA ALA A 460 -7.29 37.67 -28.12
C ALA A 460 -8.69 37.17 -27.77
N THR A 461 -9.64 37.29 -28.70
CA THR A 461 -11.00 36.80 -28.52
C THR A 461 -11.05 35.30 -28.35
N GLN A 462 -10.34 34.54 -29.20
CA GLN A 462 -10.27 33.09 -29.09
C GLN A 462 -9.56 32.66 -27.79
N ALA A 463 -8.45 33.32 -27.43
CA ALA A 463 -7.72 33.02 -26.20
C ALA A 463 -8.60 33.18 -24.96
N ARG A 464 -9.45 34.22 -24.91
CA ARG A 464 -10.41 34.39 -23.81
C ARG A 464 -11.46 33.27 -23.78
N LEU A 465 -11.97 32.83 -24.93
CA LEU A 465 -12.94 31.73 -25.00
C LEU A 465 -12.32 30.39 -24.57
N ASP A 466 -11.08 30.13 -24.94
CA ASP A 466 -10.36 28.92 -24.51
C ASP A 466 -10.05 28.98 -23.01
N ALA A 467 -9.65 30.14 -22.48
CA ALA A 467 -9.47 30.35 -21.04
C ALA A 467 -10.78 30.18 -20.26
N GLN A 468 -11.92 30.64 -20.81
CA GLN A 468 -13.24 30.42 -20.24
C GLN A 468 -13.61 28.93 -20.23
N THR A 469 -13.28 28.21 -21.30
CA THR A 469 -13.50 26.76 -21.40
C THR A 469 -12.66 26.01 -20.37
N ALA A 470 -11.38 26.37 -20.22
CA ALA A 470 -10.51 25.84 -19.19
C ALA A 470 -11.03 26.12 -17.76
N TYR A 471 -11.52 27.34 -17.51
CA TYR A 471 -12.15 27.70 -16.23
C TYR A 471 -13.37 26.83 -15.93
N LEU A 472 -14.28 26.65 -16.89
CA LEU A 472 -15.48 25.83 -16.71
C LEU A 472 -15.11 24.35 -16.52
N ALA A 473 -14.08 23.85 -17.21
CA ALA A 473 -13.56 22.50 -17.00
C ALA A 473 -13.03 22.33 -15.56
N LEU A 474 -12.29 23.31 -15.05
CA LEU A 474 -11.82 23.32 -13.65
C LEU A 474 -12.98 23.35 -12.65
N VAL A 475 -14.03 24.14 -12.90
CA VAL A 475 -15.24 24.18 -12.05
C VAL A 475 -16.01 22.86 -12.09
N ALA A 476 -16.08 22.20 -13.26
CA ALA A 476 -16.82 20.96 -13.44
C ALA A 476 -16.13 19.73 -12.83
N MET A 477 -14.86 19.84 -12.43
CA MET A 477 -14.18 18.75 -11.74
C MET A 477 -14.86 18.44 -10.40
N PRO A 478 -14.98 17.15 -10.03
CA PRO A 478 -15.52 16.76 -8.73
C PRO A 478 -14.79 17.49 -7.59
N PRO A 479 -15.50 17.95 -6.56
CA PRO A 479 -14.88 18.58 -5.39
C PRO A 479 -13.80 17.68 -4.79
N GLY A 480 -12.67 18.29 -4.48
CA GLY A 480 -11.48 17.63 -3.98
C GLY A 480 -11.37 17.62 -2.46
N ALA A 481 -10.19 17.25 -1.98
CA ALA A 481 -9.89 17.29 -0.55
C ALA A 481 -9.95 18.74 -0.02
N ASN A 482 -10.34 18.90 1.23
CA ASN A 482 -10.35 20.20 1.90
C ASN A 482 -9.19 20.25 2.92
N PRO A 483 -8.10 20.96 2.60
CA PRO A 483 -6.93 21.07 3.48
C PRO A 483 -7.05 22.20 4.51
N GLY A 484 -8.18 22.91 4.56
CA GLY A 484 -8.34 24.16 5.31
C GLY A 484 -8.23 25.41 4.44
N ALA A 485 -8.58 26.57 4.99
CA ALA A 485 -8.60 27.85 4.24
C ALA A 485 -7.20 28.44 4.03
N ASN A 486 -6.29 28.29 4.99
CA ASN A 486 -4.89 28.71 4.87
C ASN A 486 -4.01 27.50 4.53
N LEU A 487 -3.33 27.56 3.40
CA LEU A 487 -2.48 26.50 2.87
C LEU A 487 -1.00 26.65 3.27
N ALA A 488 -0.66 27.71 4.01
CA ALA A 488 0.71 27.92 4.49
C ALA A 488 1.23 26.75 5.32
N ASN A 489 2.52 26.45 5.17
CA ASN A 489 3.25 25.36 5.83
C ASN A 489 2.74 23.94 5.51
N LEU A 490 1.86 23.79 4.51
CA LEU A 490 1.44 22.48 4.04
C LEU A 490 2.36 21.94 2.94
N THR A 491 2.46 20.61 2.89
CA THR A 491 2.96 19.88 1.73
C THR A 491 1.79 19.10 1.13
N LEU A 492 1.37 19.48 -0.07
CA LEU A 492 0.22 18.87 -0.74
C LEU A 492 0.68 17.93 -1.87
N ALA A 493 0.20 16.70 -1.80
CA ALA A 493 0.33 15.72 -2.88
C ALA A 493 -0.52 16.13 -4.11
N PRO A 494 -0.37 15.47 -5.27
CA PRO A 494 -1.16 15.81 -6.45
C PRO A 494 -2.65 15.52 -6.25
N GLY A 495 -3.52 16.40 -6.72
CA GLY A 495 -4.98 16.23 -6.60
C GLY A 495 -5.80 17.50 -6.78
N VAL A 496 -7.12 17.35 -6.62
CA VAL A 496 -8.08 18.46 -6.55
C VAL A 496 -8.24 18.87 -5.09
N TYR A 497 -8.32 20.18 -4.87
CA TYR A 497 -8.53 20.80 -3.58
C TYR A 497 -9.65 21.82 -3.67
N THR A 498 -10.60 21.77 -2.74
CA THR A 498 -11.75 22.69 -2.71
C THR A 498 -11.74 23.52 -1.43
N ALA A 499 -11.88 24.83 -1.58
CA ALA A 499 -11.82 25.77 -0.46
C ALA A 499 -13.06 25.63 0.46
N PRO A 500 -12.88 25.56 1.80
CA PRO A 500 -13.98 25.35 2.76
C PRO A 500 -15.01 26.48 2.75
N SER A 501 -14.54 27.73 2.73
CA SER A 501 -15.38 28.94 2.75
C SER A 501 -15.32 29.70 1.43
N GLY A 502 -14.95 29.01 0.35
CA GLY A 502 -14.83 29.60 -0.97
C GLY A 502 -13.55 30.41 -1.22
N SER A 503 -12.63 30.51 -0.27
CA SER A 503 -11.32 31.16 -0.46
C SER A 503 -10.17 30.28 0.01
N PHE A 504 -9.06 30.38 -0.70
CA PHE A 504 -7.76 29.93 -0.21
C PHE A 504 -6.85 31.13 0.08
N MET A 505 -6.05 30.99 1.13
CA MET A 505 -4.95 31.89 1.41
C MET A 505 -3.64 31.12 1.63
N VAL A 506 -2.51 31.77 1.39
CA VAL A 506 -1.16 31.31 1.75
C VAL A 506 -0.53 32.45 2.53
N GLU A 507 -0.61 32.39 3.86
CA GLU A 507 -0.12 33.43 4.76
C GLU A 507 0.59 32.83 5.98
N GLY A 508 1.75 33.39 6.35
CA GLY A 508 2.52 32.93 7.51
C GLY A 508 3.47 31.75 7.24
N GLY A 509 3.65 31.37 5.97
CA GLY A 509 4.58 30.34 5.53
C GLY A 509 4.34 29.89 4.09
N ASP A 510 5.32 29.19 3.52
CA ASP A 510 5.28 28.71 2.13
C ASP A 510 4.34 27.51 1.98
N LEU A 511 3.79 27.32 0.78
CA LEU A 511 3.08 26.10 0.38
C LEU A 511 4.00 25.23 -0.47
N THR A 512 4.16 23.96 -0.13
CA THR A 512 4.91 22.99 -0.94
C THR A 512 3.96 22.08 -1.72
N LEU A 513 4.18 21.94 -3.02
CA LEU A 513 3.48 20.99 -3.89
C LEU A 513 4.47 19.90 -4.31
N ASP A 514 4.25 18.68 -3.83
CA ASP A 514 5.17 17.56 -4.00
C ASP A 514 4.63 16.52 -4.98
N ALA A 515 5.30 16.37 -6.12
CA ALA A 515 4.95 15.41 -7.16
C ALA A 515 5.24 13.94 -6.79
N GLN A 516 5.97 13.69 -5.70
CA GLN A 516 6.31 12.33 -5.24
C GLN A 516 6.98 11.47 -6.33
N GLY A 517 7.80 12.11 -7.18
CA GLY A 517 8.50 11.46 -8.30
C GLY A 517 7.74 11.46 -9.63
N ASN A 518 6.50 11.98 -9.67
CA ASN A 518 5.68 12.02 -10.88
C ASN A 518 5.74 13.40 -11.57
N ALA A 519 6.55 13.53 -12.61
CA ALA A 519 6.64 14.77 -13.40
C ALA A 519 5.31 15.21 -14.04
N ASN A 520 4.36 14.29 -14.23
CA ASN A 520 3.03 14.56 -14.79
C ASN A 520 1.96 14.78 -13.70
N ALA A 521 2.37 14.95 -12.44
CA ALA A 521 1.47 15.28 -11.34
C ALA A 521 0.71 16.58 -11.61
N VAL A 522 -0.58 16.60 -11.29
CA VAL A 522 -1.50 17.74 -11.48
C VAL A 522 -2.06 18.19 -10.14
N TRP A 523 -2.16 19.51 -9.96
CA TRP A 523 -2.87 20.15 -8.85
C TRP A 523 -3.95 21.06 -9.39
N VAL A 524 -5.14 20.96 -8.79
CA VAL A 524 -6.26 21.85 -9.09
C VAL A 524 -6.79 22.43 -7.78
N PHE A 525 -6.76 23.75 -7.66
CA PHE A 525 -7.35 24.47 -6.52
C PHE A 525 -8.64 25.15 -6.98
N GLN A 526 -9.77 24.72 -6.43
CA GLN A 526 -11.10 25.27 -6.69
C GLN A 526 -11.51 26.18 -5.53
N MET A 527 -11.82 27.44 -5.84
CA MET A 527 -12.32 28.40 -4.86
C MET A 527 -13.41 29.29 -5.46
N ALA A 528 -14.52 29.43 -4.73
CA ALA A 528 -15.71 30.17 -5.19
C ALA A 528 -15.51 31.70 -5.19
N THR A 529 -14.53 32.20 -4.46
CA THR A 529 -14.28 33.64 -4.28
C THR A 529 -12.80 33.95 -4.45
N THR A 530 -12.01 34.17 -3.40
CA THR A 530 -10.69 34.81 -3.51
C THR A 530 -9.52 33.86 -3.35
N LEU A 531 -8.39 34.26 -3.95
CA LEU A 531 -7.06 33.72 -3.66
C LEU A 531 -6.19 34.83 -3.08
N THR A 532 -5.58 34.59 -1.93
CA THR A 532 -4.59 35.51 -1.34
C THR A 532 -3.27 34.79 -1.10
N VAL A 533 -2.18 35.26 -1.69
CA VAL A 533 -0.83 34.74 -1.43
C VAL A 533 -0.01 35.88 -0.87
N GLY A 534 0.56 35.70 0.32
CA GLY A 534 1.27 36.76 1.03
C GLY A 534 0.35 37.71 1.78
N GLY A 535 0.74 37.98 3.03
CA GLY A 535 0.06 38.92 3.93
C GLY A 535 0.61 40.35 3.81
N PRO A 536 0.04 41.32 4.56
CA PRO A 536 0.52 42.70 4.56
C PRO A 536 1.87 42.84 5.26
N GLY A 537 2.78 43.62 4.67
CA GLY A 537 4.09 43.94 5.24
C GLY A 537 5.26 43.13 4.67
N ALA A 538 6.47 43.69 4.71
CA ALA A 538 7.65 43.16 4.02
C ALA A 538 8.15 41.77 4.49
N ALA A 539 7.65 41.27 5.64
CA ALA A 539 8.00 39.96 6.18
C ALA A 539 7.11 38.82 5.64
N PHE A 540 6.10 39.12 4.82
CA PHE A 540 5.09 38.16 4.39
C PHE A 540 5.09 37.74 2.90
N PRO A 541 6.12 37.97 2.05
CA PRO A 541 6.12 37.33 0.74
C PRO A 541 6.15 35.82 0.89
N GLN A 542 5.21 35.12 0.24
CA GLN A 542 5.15 33.66 0.27
C GLN A 542 5.57 33.05 -1.06
N ARG A 543 5.97 31.78 -0.98
CA ARG A 543 6.37 30.97 -2.12
C ARG A 543 5.46 29.77 -2.26
N ILE A 544 5.08 29.48 -3.50
CA ILE A 544 4.59 28.17 -3.92
C ILE A 544 5.80 27.36 -4.38
N VAL A 545 6.27 26.49 -3.51
CA VAL A 545 7.46 25.66 -3.69
C VAL A 545 7.09 24.37 -4.42
N LEU A 546 7.86 24.02 -5.45
CA LEU A 546 7.67 22.79 -6.21
C LEU A 546 8.70 21.74 -5.78
N ALA A 547 8.24 20.53 -5.45
CA ALA A 547 9.06 19.41 -5.00
C ALA A 547 8.75 18.12 -5.77
N GLY A 548 9.63 17.12 -5.66
CA GLY A 548 9.41 15.78 -6.21
C GLY A 548 9.21 15.70 -7.73
N GLY A 549 9.64 16.71 -8.48
CA GLY A 549 9.44 16.80 -9.94
C GLY A 549 8.20 17.59 -10.38
N ALA A 550 7.53 18.30 -9.47
CA ALA A 550 6.35 19.10 -9.79
C ALA A 550 6.67 20.20 -10.82
N GLN A 551 5.75 20.39 -11.77
CA GLN A 551 5.90 21.39 -12.84
C GLN A 551 4.79 22.43 -12.77
N ALA A 552 5.16 23.71 -12.88
CA ALA A 552 4.22 24.83 -12.89
C ALA A 552 3.10 24.68 -13.94
N LYS A 553 3.39 24.08 -15.09
CA LYS A 553 2.40 23.86 -16.16
C LYS A 553 1.25 22.93 -15.78
N ASN A 554 1.40 22.14 -14.71
CA ASN A 554 0.40 21.19 -14.23
C ASN A 554 -0.34 21.68 -12.98
N ILE A 555 -0.19 22.95 -12.60
CA ILE A 555 -0.83 23.53 -11.42
C ILE A 555 -1.87 24.56 -11.88
N TYR A 556 -3.10 24.42 -11.41
CA TYR A 556 -4.23 25.26 -11.81
C TYR A 556 -4.94 25.85 -10.59
N TRP A 557 -5.20 27.15 -10.65
CA TRP A 557 -5.93 27.90 -9.64
C TRP A 557 -7.20 28.47 -10.27
N GLN A 558 -8.35 27.85 -9.98
CA GLN A 558 -9.67 28.32 -10.39
C GLN A 558 -10.18 29.28 -9.32
N VAL A 559 -10.28 30.56 -9.66
CA VAL A 559 -10.64 31.64 -8.72
C VAL A 559 -11.97 32.26 -9.13
N GLY A 560 -13.00 32.12 -8.29
CA GLY A 560 -14.34 32.62 -8.55
C GLY A 560 -14.47 34.14 -8.61
N SER A 561 -13.52 34.87 -8.02
CA SER A 561 -13.48 36.33 -8.05
C SER A 561 -12.07 36.86 -8.33
N PHE A 562 -11.37 37.40 -7.31
CA PHE A 562 -10.13 38.14 -7.43
C PHE A 562 -8.95 37.39 -6.79
N ALA A 563 -7.77 37.51 -7.39
CA ALA A 563 -6.51 37.01 -6.83
C ALA A 563 -5.57 38.14 -6.42
N THR A 564 -5.08 38.11 -5.18
CA THR A 564 -4.07 39.05 -4.67
C THR A 564 -2.79 38.29 -4.39
N ILE A 565 -1.71 38.63 -5.11
CA ILE A 565 -0.44 37.89 -5.05
C ILE A 565 0.68 38.81 -4.57
N ASN A 566 1.24 38.46 -3.41
CA ASN A 566 2.34 39.09 -2.71
C ASN A 566 2.25 40.63 -2.78
N ALA A 567 1.20 41.19 -2.18
CA ALA A 567 0.96 42.63 -2.18
C ALA A 567 2.15 43.46 -1.65
N ALA A 568 2.96 42.89 -0.74
CA ALA A 568 4.17 43.52 -0.21
C ALA A 568 5.44 43.37 -1.10
N GLY A 569 5.29 42.85 -2.33
CA GLY A 569 6.41 42.54 -3.22
C GLY A 569 7.15 41.27 -2.83
N GLY A 570 8.03 40.79 -3.70
CA GLY A 570 8.80 39.55 -3.51
C GLY A 570 8.00 38.25 -3.57
N GLY A 571 8.63 37.15 -3.16
CA GLY A 571 8.03 35.82 -3.18
C GLY A 571 7.81 35.25 -4.58
N SER A 572 7.19 34.07 -4.65
CA SER A 572 7.02 33.35 -5.91
C SER A 572 5.71 32.59 -5.99
N MET A 573 4.99 32.75 -7.10
CA MET A 573 3.78 32.02 -7.43
C MET A 573 4.07 30.99 -8.53
N SER A 574 3.41 29.83 -8.47
CA SER A 574 3.57 28.76 -9.46
C SER A 574 2.20 28.26 -9.92
N GLY A 575 1.99 28.18 -11.24
CA GLY A 575 0.76 27.65 -11.84
C GLY A 575 -0.02 28.63 -12.71
N THR A 576 -1.06 28.11 -13.36
CA THR A 576 -2.01 28.87 -14.16
C THR A 576 -3.17 29.34 -13.28
N ILE A 577 -3.28 30.64 -13.07
CA ILE A 577 -4.39 31.27 -12.33
C ILE A 577 -5.43 31.72 -13.34
N ILE A 578 -6.68 31.28 -13.19
CA ILE A 578 -7.81 31.74 -14.02
C ILE A 578 -8.87 32.35 -13.10
N THR A 579 -9.12 33.65 -13.27
CA THR A 579 -10.00 34.42 -12.38
C THR A 579 -11.20 34.99 -13.13
N GLN A 580 -12.35 35.13 -12.48
CA GLN A 580 -13.49 35.82 -13.10
C GLN A 580 -13.34 37.34 -13.03
N THR A 581 -12.85 37.89 -11.92
CA THR A 581 -12.94 39.32 -11.63
C THR A 581 -11.59 40.01 -11.45
N GLY A 582 -10.51 39.49 -12.01
CA GLY A 582 -9.22 40.18 -12.05
C GLY A 582 -8.17 39.64 -11.09
N ALA A 583 -7.02 40.30 -11.07
CA ALA A 583 -5.92 39.99 -10.16
C ALA A 583 -4.99 41.18 -9.96
N ALA A 584 -4.29 41.22 -8.82
CA ALA A 584 -3.27 42.21 -8.51
C ALA A 584 -1.99 41.52 -8.00
N PHE A 585 -0.85 41.95 -8.52
CA PHE A 585 0.48 41.49 -8.14
C PHE A 585 1.28 42.67 -7.61
N SER A 586 1.74 42.56 -6.36
CA SER A 586 2.44 43.64 -5.66
C SER A 586 1.65 44.95 -5.57
N THR A 587 2.21 45.93 -4.88
CA THR A 587 1.71 47.29 -4.79
C THR A 587 2.84 48.28 -5.05
N VAL A 588 2.50 49.49 -5.46
CA VAL A 588 3.48 50.58 -5.68
C VAL A 588 4.31 50.82 -4.43
N GLY A 589 5.63 50.99 -4.62
CA GLY A 589 6.59 51.26 -3.55
C GLY A 589 7.41 50.04 -3.10
N ASN A 590 7.06 48.83 -3.53
CA ASN A 590 7.88 47.65 -3.27
C ASN A 590 9.04 47.57 -4.28
N THR A 591 10.24 47.26 -3.80
CA THR A 591 11.46 47.22 -4.63
C THR A 591 11.90 45.81 -5.03
N VAL A 592 11.28 44.77 -4.45
CA VAL A 592 11.57 43.37 -4.75
C VAL A 592 10.48 42.83 -5.68
N PRO A 593 10.83 42.38 -6.90
CA PRO A 593 9.84 41.88 -7.84
C PRO A 593 9.11 40.62 -7.37
N VAL A 594 7.82 40.50 -7.70
CA VAL A 594 7.06 39.25 -7.55
C VAL A 594 7.34 38.37 -8.76
N THR A 595 7.63 37.08 -8.54
CA THR A 595 7.82 36.13 -9.66
C THR A 595 6.61 35.20 -9.80
N LEU A 596 6.06 35.09 -11.00
CA LEU A 596 5.08 34.08 -11.39
C LEU A 596 5.70 33.12 -12.41
N ASN A 597 5.89 31.87 -12.03
CA ASN A 597 6.19 30.79 -12.98
C ASN A 597 4.86 30.15 -13.39
N GLY A 598 4.25 30.65 -14.46
CA GLY A 598 2.87 30.34 -14.76
C GLY A 598 2.17 31.37 -15.62
N ARG A 599 0.87 31.54 -15.38
CA ARG A 599 -0.02 32.42 -16.15
C ARG A 599 -1.04 33.06 -15.22
N ILE A 600 -1.49 34.28 -15.54
CA ILE A 600 -2.65 34.92 -14.91
C ILE A 600 -3.67 35.31 -15.98
N LEU A 601 -4.81 34.61 -16.01
CA LEU A 601 -5.83 34.77 -17.03
C LEU A 601 -7.11 35.28 -16.38
N SER A 602 -7.33 36.60 -16.40
CA SER A 602 -8.61 37.18 -15.98
C SER A 602 -9.62 37.14 -17.12
N LEU A 603 -10.82 36.64 -16.85
CA LEU A 603 -11.89 36.48 -17.84
C LEU A 603 -12.74 37.75 -17.99
N GLY A 604 -13.05 38.41 -16.87
CA GLY A 604 -13.99 39.52 -16.82
C GLY A 604 -13.37 40.89 -16.53
N ALA A 605 -12.39 40.98 -15.62
CA ALA A 605 -11.87 42.27 -15.16
C ALA A 605 -10.35 42.44 -15.39
N SER A 606 -9.78 43.51 -14.84
CA SER A 606 -8.40 43.90 -15.12
C SER A 606 -7.37 43.09 -14.34
N VAL A 607 -6.17 42.99 -14.91
CA VAL A 607 -4.96 42.54 -14.20
C VAL A 607 -4.06 43.74 -13.92
N THR A 608 -3.65 43.92 -12.67
CA THR A 608 -2.75 44.99 -12.26
C THR A 608 -1.41 44.40 -11.79
N LEU A 609 -0.31 44.89 -12.35
CA LEU A 609 1.05 44.44 -12.06
C LEU A 609 1.90 45.59 -11.55
N VAL A 610 2.73 45.33 -10.55
CA VAL A 610 3.81 46.22 -10.11
C VAL A 610 5.07 45.39 -9.99
N ASP A 611 6.11 45.75 -10.76
CA ASP A 611 7.43 45.11 -10.71
C ASP A 611 7.32 43.58 -10.66
N THR A 612 6.68 43.00 -11.67
CA THR A 612 6.34 41.57 -11.69
C THR A 612 7.03 40.87 -12.84
N PHE A 613 7.64 39.72 -12.57
CA PHE A 613 8.20 38.82 -13.57
C PHE A 613 7.24 37.66 -13.82
N ILE A 614 6.78 37.51 -15.06
CA ILE A 614 5.94 36.38 -15.46
C ILE A 614 6.69 35.50 -16.46
N ASN A 615 6.94 34.25 -16.08
CA ASN A 615 7.61 33.24 -16.89
C ASN A 615 6.59 32.20 -17.37
N VAL A 616 6.20 32.27 -18.65
CA VAL A 616 5.24 31.32 -19.22
C VAL A 616 5.90 29.94 -19.36
N PRO A 617 5.34 28.88 -18.77
CA PRO A 617 5.86 27.53 -18.95
C PRO A 617 5.75 27.08 -20.41
N ALA A 618 6.75 26.36 -20.89
CA ALA A 618 6.68 25.68 -22.18
C ALA A 618 5.43 24.78 -22.25
N PRO A 619 4.76 24.70 -23.42
CA PRO A 619 3.59 23.85 -23.61
C PRO A 619 3.77 22.40 -23.10
#